data_AF-A0A2E1E3S6-F1
#
_entry.id   AF-A0A2E1E3S6-F1
#
_cell.length_a   1.000
_cell.length_b   1.000
_cell.length_c   1.000
_cell.angle_alpha   90.00
_cell.angle_beta   90.00
_cell.angle_gamma   90.00
#
_symmetry.space_group_name_H-M   'P 1'
#
loop_
_entity.id
_entity.type
_entity.pdbx_description
1 polymer ?
#
loop_
_entity_poly.entity_id
_entity_poly.type
_entity_poly.pdbx_seq_one_letter_code
_entity_poly.pdbx_strand_id
1 'polypeptide(L)'
;DVTGDNILLEEPCNGKKVADNLRIEKFLNLVQSPKILAVEEVALETQEDFQRYGITKESIYIYLRNNTFSENGSLIIRPITISLSNLSAKEISAVFQDSRDVVSVDSEWANQVHQLIKYP
;
A
#
# COMPACT_ATOMS: atom_id res chain seq x y z
N ASP A 1 21.54 -16.48 -8.05
CA ASP A 1 22.03 -15.12 -7.85
C ASP A 1 21.03 -14.11 -8.39
N VAL A 2 20.30 -13.45 -7.51
CA VAL A 2 19.41 -12.33 -7.82
C VAL A 2 20.08 -11.09 -7.26
N THR A 3 20.94 -10.46 -8.05
CA THR A 3 21.45 -9.11 -7.76
C THR A 3 20.37 -8.12 -8.17
N GLY A 4 19.38 -7.94 -7.29
CA GLY A 4 18.41 -6.86 -7.37
C GLY A 4 19.05 -5.61 -6.77
N ASP A 5 19.40 -4.66 -7.63
CA ASP A 5 19.99 -3.40 -7.24
C ASP A 5 19.11 -2.63 -6.24
N ASN A 6 19.74 -2.23 -5.13
CA ASN A 6 19.28 -1.31 -4.08
C ASN A 6 17.94 -1.66 -3.40
N ILE A 7 17.94 -2.78 -2.68
CA ILE A 7 17.14 -2.91 -1.45
C ILE A 7 17.55 -1.74 -0.54
N LEU A 8 16.59 -0.99 0.01
CA LEU A 8 16.82 0.05 1.02
C LEU A 8 17.71 -0.53 2.14
N LEU A 9 19.00 -0.22 2.14
CA LEU A 9 19.97 -0.74 3.11
C LEU A 9 19.81 -0.11 4.50
N GLU A 10 19.01 0.94 4.62
CA GLU A 10 18.69 1.59 5.89
C GLU A 10 17.18 1.72 6.06
N GLU A 11 16.66 1.16 7.15
CA GLU A 11 15.33 1.46 7.67
C GLU A 11 15.18 2.99 7.82
N PRO A 12 14.04 3.59 7.41
CA PRO A 12 13.84 5.04 7.49
C PRO A 12 13.92 5.58 8.92
N CYS A 13 13.79 4.70 9.92
CA CYS A 13 14.00 5.01 11.33
C CYS A 13 15.09 4.10 11.92
N ASN A 14 16.31 4.62 12.06
CA ASN A 14 17.41 3.94 12.76
C ASN A 14 17.63 4.48 14.19
N GLY A 15 16.64 5.20 14.74
CA GLY A 15 16.69 5.81 16.07
C GLY A 15 17.63 7.01 16.21
N LYS A 16 18.38 7.39 15.17
CA LYS A 16 19.31 8.54 15.19
C LYS A 16 18.79 9.78 14.47
N LYS A 17 17.81 9.62 13.58
CA LYS A 17 17.15 10.72 12.87
C LYS A 17 15.78 10.97 13.50
N VAL A 18 15.48 12.25 13.74
CA VAL A 18 14.13 12.67 14.16
C VAL A 18 13.18 12.34 13.02
N ALA A 19 12.07 11.68 13.34
CA ALA A 19 11.04 11.35 12.38
C ALA A 19 10.47 12.63 11.75
N ASP A 20 10.21 12.62 10.44
CA ASP A 20 9.48 13.71 9.79
C ASP A 20 7.99 13.59 10.14
N ASN A 21 7.62 14.25 11.25
CA ASN A 21 6.25 14.22 11.76
C ASN A 21 5.22 14.70 10.72
N LEU A 22 5.57 15.72 9.93
CA LEU A 22 4.65 16.25 8.91
C LEU A 22 4.40 15.23 7.80
N ARG A 23 5.45 14.52 7.38
CA ARG A 23 5.33 13.43 6.40
C ARG A 23 4.48 12.29 6.94
N ILE A 24 4.72 11.87 8.19
CA ILE A 24 3.99 10.78 8.84
C ILE A 24 2.51 11.16 8.97
N GLU A 25 2.20 12.35 9.47
CA GLU A 25 0.82 12.84 9.59
C GLU A 25 0.11 12.90 8.23
N LYS A 26 0.79 13.39 7.18
CA LYS A 26 0.24 13.38 5.82
C LYS A 26 -0.07 11.97 5.35
N PHE A 27 0.85 11.02 5.55
CA PHE A 27 0.63 9.63 5.17
C PHE A 27 -0.56 9.03 5.91
N LEU A 28 -0.62 9.18 7.24
CA LEU A 28 -1.72 8.69 8.08
C LEU A 28 -3.07 9.29 7.63
N ASN A 29 -3.09 10.59 7.32
CA ASN A 29 -4.29 11.27 6.85
C ASN A 29 -4.78 10.77 5.48
N LEU A 30 -3.88 10.32 4.60
CA LEU A 30 -4.26 9.74 3.31
C LEU A 30 -4.78 8.31 3.43
N VAL A 31 -4.14 7.48 4.27
CA VAL A 31 -4.51 6.06 4.38
C VAL A 31 -5.71 5.81 5.29
N GLN A 32 -6.05 6.73 6.20
CA GLN A 32 -7.23 6.59 7.07
C GLN A 32 -8.57 6.64 6.30
N SER A 33 -8.58 7.26 5.10
CA SER A 33 -9.79 7.43 4.29
C SER A 33 -9.44 7.32 2.81
N PRO A 34 -9.21 6.09 2.31
CA PRO A 34 -8.98 5.88 0.88
C PRO A 34 -10.22 6.31 0.09
N LYS A 35 -10.02 7.09 -0.97
CA LYS A 35 -11.11 7.53 -1.86
C LYS A 35 -11.44 6.43 -2.86
N ILE A 36 -12.25 5.48 -2.42
CA ILE A 36 -12.78 4.39 -3.25
C ILE A 36 -13.95 4.91 -4.08
N LEU A 37 -13.93 4.65 -5.39
CA LEU A 37 -14.96 5.06 -6.34
C LEU A 37 -15.97 3.94 -6.58
N ALA A 38 -15.49 2.72 -6.84
CA ALA A 38 -16.32 1.54 -7.01
C ALA A 38 -15.54 0.26 -6.69
N VAL A 39 -16.26 -0.83 -6.45
CA VAL A 39 -15.70 -2.19 -6.42
C VAL A 39 -15.77 -2.73 -7.84
N GLU A 40 -14.64 -3.17 -8.39
CA GLU A 40 -14.52 -3.64 -9.77
C GLU A 40 -14.62 -5.17 -9.84
N GLU A 41 -13.90 -5.87 -8.97
CA GLU A 41 -13.86 -7.33 -8.93
C GLU A 41 -13.53 -7.81 -7.51
N VAL A 42 -13.89 -9.04 -7.18
CA VAL A 42 -13.62 -9.66 -5.88
C VAL A 42 -12.93 -11.00 -6.06
N ALA A 43 -12.14 -11.39 -5.05
CA ALA A 43 -11.51 -12.70 -4.98
C ALA A 43 -10.61 -13.06 -6.18
N LEU A 44 -9.72 -12.15 -6.62
CA LEU A 44 -8.71 -12.50 -7.63
C LEU A 44 -7.86 -13.71 -7.19
N GLU A 45 -7.46 -14.57 -8.13
CA GLU A 45 -6.75 -15.82 -7.80
C GLU A 45 -5.42 -15.99 -8.53
N THR A 46 -5.31 -15.51 -9.77
CA THR A 46 -4.16 -15.78 -10.65
C THR A 46 -3.33 -14.53 -10.89
N GLN A 47 -2.04 -14.70 -11.18
CA GLN A 47 -1.17 -13.58 -11.53
C GLN A 47 -1.71 -12.80 -12.74
N GLU A 48 -2.28 -13.50 -13.72
CA GLU A 48 -2.95 -12.91 -14.88
C GLU A 48 -4.10 -12.00 -14.45
N ASP A 49 -4.91 -12.39 -13.44
CA ASP A 49 -5.98 -11.54 -12.91
C ASP A 49 -5.44 -10.21 -12.38
N PHE A 50 -4.39 -10.26 -11.55
CA PHE A 50 -3.74 -9.05 -11.02
C PHE A 50 -3.15 -8.17 -12.13
N GLN A 51 -2.54 -8.79 -13.14
CA GLN A 51 -1.96 -8.07 -14.28
C GLN A 51 -3.01 -7.34 -15.12
N ARG A 52 -4.23 -7.87 -15.26
CA ARG A 52 -5.34 -7.17 -15.96
C ARG A 52 -5.66 -5.83 -15.31
N TYR A 53 -5.49 -5.71 -14.00
CA TYR A 53 -5.66 -4.47 -13.24
C TYR A 53 -4.38 -3.65 -13.11
N GLY A 54 -3.35 -3.97 -13.90
CA GLY A 54 -2.09 -3.24 -13.89
C GLY A 54 -1.30 -3.39 -12.60
N ILE A 55 -1.55 -4.46 -11.82
CA ILE A 55 -0.75 -4.83 -10.66
C ILE A 55 0.42 -5.69 -11.13
N THR A 56 1.63 -5.16 -10.97
CA THR A 56 2.88 -5.82 -11.36
C THR A 56 3.90 -5.77 -10.21
N LYS A 57 5.09 -6.34 -10.42
CA LYS A 57 6.18 -6.28 -9.44
C LYS A 57 6.71 -4.85 -9.20
N GLU A 58 6.40 -3.92 -10.10
CA GLU A 58 6.73 -2.49 -10.02
C GLU A 58 5.62 -1.66 -9.37
N SER A 59 4.48 -2.28 -9.04
CA SER A 59 3.37 -1.59 -8.38
C SER A 59 3.77 -1.05 -7.02
N ILE A 60 3.16 0.08 -6.65
CA ILE A 60 3.28 0.64 -5.31
C ILE A 60 2.59 -0.32 -4.34
N TYR A 61 3.27 -0.61 -3.24
CA TYR A 61 2.80 -1.52 -2.21
C TYR A 61 2.77 -0.82 -0.86
N ILE A 62 1.62 -0.88 -0.20
CA ILE A 62 1.39 -0.33 1.13
C ILE A 62 1.10 -1.48 2.07
N TYR A 63 1.89 -1.59 3.14
CA TYR A 63 1.70 -2.56 4.20
C TYR A 63 1.47 -1.85 5.53
N LEU A 64 0.25 -1.99 6.06
CA LEU A 64 -0.12 -1.48 7.36
C LEU A 64 -0.27 -2.65 8.31
N ARG A 65 0.47 -2.62 9.42
CA ARG A 65 0.39 -3.66 10.46
C ARG A 65 -0.28 -3.08 11.69
N ASN A 66 -1.50 -3.52 11.98
CA ASN A 66 -2.17 -3.19 13.23
C ASN A 66 -1.86 -4.25 14.30
N ASN A 67 -1.16 -3.84 15.36
CA ASN A 67 -0.86 -4.68 16.51
C ASN A 67 -1.81 -4.30 17.64
N THR A 68 -2.65 -5.25 18.04
CA THR A 68 -3.54 -5.14 19.21
C THR A 68 -3.26 -6.28 20.18
N PHE A 69 -3.79 -6.22 21.40
CA PHE A 69 -3.66 -7.29 22.37
C PHE A 69 -5.05 -7.78 22.77
N SER A 70 -5.22 -9.10 22.88
CA SER A 70 -6.43 -9.69 23.48
C SER A 70 -6.49 -9.40 24.98
N GLU A 71 -7.64 -9.68 25.60
CA GLU A 71 -7.85 -9.54 27.05
C GLU A 71 -6.84 -10.36 27.89
N ASN A 72 -6.35 -11.49 27.35
CA ASN A 72 -5.33 -12.32 27.99
C ASN A 72 -3.88 -11.92 27.62
N GLY A 73 -3.67 -10.78 26.97
CA GLY A 73 -2.35 -10.24 26.64
C GLY A 73 -1.67 -10.88 25.43
N SER A 74 -2.37 -11.70 24.64
CA SER A 74 -1.82 -12.27 23.41
C SER A 74 -1.79 -11.21 22.30
N LEU A 75 -0.69 -11.16 21.54
CA LEU A 75 -0.55 -10.24 20.41
C LEU A 75 -1.45 -10.68 19.24
N ILE A 76 -2.34 -9.78 18.81
CA ILE A 76 -3.19 -9.93 17.64
C ILE A 76 -2.64 -9.00 16.54
N ILE A 77 -2.26 -9.59 15.41
CA ILE A 77 -1.72 -8.86 14.25
C ILE A 77 -2.79 -8.88 13.15
N ARG A 78 -3.19 -7.69 12.68
CA ARG A 78 -4.11 -7.52 11.54
C ARG A 78 -3.39 -6.71 10.46
N PRO A 79 -2.80 -7.35 9.44
CA PRO A 79 -2.24 -6.64 8.31
C PRO A 79 -3.36 -6.09 7.42
N ILE A 80 -3.07 -4.97 6.75
CA ILE A 80 -3.81 -4.47 5.61
C ILE A 80 -2.79 -4.19 4.52
N THR A 81 -3.00 -4.83 3.39
CA THR A 81 -2.08 -4.77 2.25
C THR A 81 -2.78 -4.23 1.02
N ILE A 82 -2.22 -3.17 0.42
CA ILE A 82 -2.79 -2.50 -0.75
C ILE A 82 -1.74 -2.39 -1.85
N SER A 83 -2.07 -2.84 -3.05
CA SER A 83 -1.29 -2.57 -4.26
C SER A 83 -2.02 -1.59 -5.17
N LEU A 84 -1.31 -0.61 -5.70
CA LEU A 84 -1.86 0.33 -6.68
C LEU A 84 -1.39 -0.02 -8.09
N SER A 85 -2.30 0.09 -9.06
CA SER A 85 -2.00 -0.04 -10.47
C SER A 85 -1.09 1.09 -10.95
N ASN A 86 -0.58 0.97 -12.17
CA ASN A 86 0.15 2.05 -12.81
C ASN A 86 -0.66 3.36 -12.78
N LEU A 87 -0.08 4.42 -12.22
CA LEU A 87 -0.74 5.73 -12.07
C LEU A 87 -0.92 6.48 -13.39
N SER A 88 -0.26 6.05 -14.46
CA SER A 88 -0.50 6.58 -15.81
C SER A 88 -1.73 5.97 -16.48
N ALA A 89 -2.41 5.03 -15.82
CA ALA A 89 -3.66 4.47 -16.32
C ALA A 89 -4.79 5.51 -16.25
N LYS A 90 -5.76 5.37 -17.16
CA LYS A 90 -6.96 6.23 -17.18
C LYS A 90 -7.79 6.07 -15.90
N GLU A 91 -7.80 4.85 -15.36
CA GLU A 91 -8.45 4.48 -14.10
C GLU A 91 -7.41 3.77 -13.24
N ILE A 92 -7.34 4.13 -11.97
CA ILE A 92 -6.39 3.56 -11.03
C ILE A 92 -7.11 2.50 -10.20
N SER A 93 -6.63 1.26 -10.29
CA SER A 93 -7.11 0.14 -9.49
C SER A 93 -6.26 0.00 -8.23
N ALA A 94 -6.91 -0.29 -7.11
CA ALA A 94 -6.26 -0.70 -5.89
C ALA A 94 -6.70 -2.13 -5.55
N VAL A 95 -5.76 -2.99 -5.19
CA VAL A 95 -6.05 -4.36 -4.78
C VAL A 95 -5.74 -4.54 -3.30
N PHE A 96 -6.78 -4.83 -2.53
CA PHE A 96 -6.68 -5.18 -1.12
C PHE A 96 -6.30 -6.65 -1.02
N GLN A 97 -5.01 -6.95 -0.84
CA GLN A 97 -4.51 -8.33 -1.01
C GLN A 97 -5.06 -9.31 0.02
N ASP A 98 -5.42 -8.84 1.22
CA ASP A 98 -5.97 -9.69 2.28
C ASP A 98 -7.38 -10.20 1.94
N SER A 99 -8.18 -9.41 1.22
CA SER A 99 -9.50 -9.82 0.72
C SER A 99 -9.49 -10.25 -0.75
N ARG A 100 -8.43 -9.89 -1.48
CA ARG A 100 -8.24 -10.05 -2.93
C ARG A 100 -9.29 -9.28 -3.75
N ASP A 101 -9.76 -8.16 -3.19
CA ASP A 101 -10.74 -7.29 -3.84
C ASP A 101 -10.05 -6.19 -4.63
N VAL A 102 -10.61 -5.90 -5.80
CA VAL A 102 -10.21 -4.80 -6.68
C VAL A 102 -11.21 -3.67 -6.54
N VAL A 103 -10.69 -2.47 -6.32
CA VAL A 103 -11.49 -1.26 -6.31
C VAL A 103 -10.89 -0.21 -7.22
N SER A 104 -11.72 0.60 -7.87
CA SER A 104 -11.27 1.82 -8.50
C SER A 104 -11.10 2.91 -7.45
N VAL A 105 -10.02 3.67 -7.55
CA VAL A 105 -9.69 4.75 -6.62
C VAL A 105 -9.52 6.08 -7.33
N ASP A 106 -9.76 7.16 -6.59
CA ASP A 106 -9.52 8.51 -7.05
C ASP A 106 -8.05 8.70 -7.45
N SER A 107 -7.83 9.28 -8.62
CA SER A 107 -6.50 9.41 -9.19
C SER A 107 -5.64 10.43 -8.46
N GLU A 108 -6.25 11.49 -7.92
CA GLU A 108 -5.55 12.47 -7.09
C GLU A 108 -5.05 11.82 -5.79
N TRP A 109 -5.91 11.09 -5.09
CA TRP A 109 -5.55 10.35 -3.89
C TRP A 109 -4.39 9.37 -4.14
N ALA A 110 -4.49 8.53 -5.17
CA ALA A 110 -3.44 7.55 -5.48
C ALA A 110 -2.10 8.21 -5.82
N ASN A 111 -2.13 9.36 -6.51
CA ASN A 111 -0.93 10.15 -6.79
C ASN A 111 -0.31 10.75 -5.53
N GLN A 112 -1.11 11.25 -4.59
CA GLN A 112 -0.61 11.78 -3.31
C GLN A 112 0.06 10.68 -2.49
N VAL A 113 -0.54 9.48 -2.43
CA VAL A 113 0.04 8.30 -1.79
C VAL A 113 1.36 7.91 -2.46
N HIS A 114 1.41 7.90 -3.79
CA HIS A 114 2.63 7.61 -4.53
C HIS A 114 3.79 8.57 -4.22
N GLN A 115 3.51 9.87 -4.21
CA GLN A 115 4.53 10.89 -3.93
C GLN A 115 5.14 10.70 -2.55
N LEU A 116 4.33 10.33 -1.55
CA LEU A 116 4.80 10.03 -0.19
C LEU A 116 5.54 8.69 -0.06
N ILE A 117 5.44 7.78 -1.03
CA ILE A 117 6.16 6.50 -0.97
C ILE A 117 7.46 6.57 -1.77
N LYS A 118 7.42 7.18 -2.96
CA LYS A 118 8.55 7.19 -3.90
C LYS A 118 9.67 8.16 -3.52
N TYR A 119 9.36 9.22 -2.78
CA TYR A 119 10.35 10.22 -2.37
C TYR A 119 10.49 10.24 -0.84
N PRO A 120 11.06 9.17 -0.21
CA PRO A 120 11.30 9.02 1.24
C PRO A 120 12.18 10.12 1.85
#